data_AF-A0A5K0YGK6-F1
#
_entry.id   AF-A0A5K0YGK6-F1
#
_cell.length_a   1.000
_cell.length_b   1.000
_cell.length_c   1.000
_cell.angle_alpha   90.00
_cell.angle_beta   90.00
_cell.angle_gamma   90.00
#
_symmetry.space_group_name_H-M   'P 1'
#
loop_
_entity.id
_entity.type
_entity.pdbx_description
1 polymer ?
#
loop_
_entity_poly.entity_id
_entity_poly.type
_entity_poly.pdbx_seq_one_letter_code
_entity_poly.pdbx_strand_id
1 'polypeptide(L)' 'VSPAGWSEGECKGKAGWFPSVYVQRREKAPASKIAD' A
#
# COMPACT_ATOMS: atom_id res chain seq x y z
N VAL A 1 -4.23 3.39 9.95
CA VAL A 1 -3.14 2.69 10.67
C VAL A 1 -3.72 2.21 11.98
N SER A 2 -3.75 0.90 12.22
CA SER A 2 -4.20 0.37 13.51
C SER A 2 -3.17 0.74 14.59
N PRO A 3 -3.56 0.82 15.89
CA PRO A 3 -2.61 1.08 16.98
C PRO A 3 -1.46 0.07 17.04
N ALA A 4 -1.65 -1.11 16.43
CA ALA A 4 -0.67 -2.20 16.36
C ALA A 4 0.44 -1.99 15.31
N GLY A 5 0.46 -0.88 14.56
CA GLY A 5 1.49 -0.62 13.55
C GLY A 5 1.30 -1.38 12.24
N TRP A 6 0.10 -1.90 11.96
CA TRP A 6 -0.23 -2.56 10.69
C TRP A 6 -1.08 -1.66 9.79
N SER A 7 -0.88 -1.84 8.48
CA SER A 7 -1.64 -1.19 7.42
C SER A 7 -2.22 -2.26 6.50
N GLU A 8 -3.43 -2.02 6.02
CA GLU A 8 -4.09 -2.86 5.02
C GLU A 8 -3.76 -2.36 3.61
N GLY A 9 -3.64 -3.27 2.65
CA GLY A 9 -3.58 -2.93 1.23
C GLY A 9 -3.52 -4.14 0.33
N GLU A 10 -3.41 -3.89 -0.96
CA GLU A 10 -3.47 -4.92 -2.00
C GLU A 10 -2.24 -4.85 -2.91
N CYS A 11 -1.69 -6.01 -3.25
CA CYS A 11 -0.64 -6.14 -4.27
C CYS A 11 -0.98 -7.29 -5.22
N LYS A 12 -1.06 -7.01 -6.53
CA LYS A 12 -1.34 -8.00 -7.57
C LYS A 12 -2.62 -8.81 -7.30
N GLY A 13 -3.70 -8.14 -6.89
CA GLY A 13 -4.98 -8.80 -6.59
C GLY A 13 -5.02 -9.58 -5.27
N LYS A 14 -3.99 -9.49 -4.42
CA LYS A 14 -3.95 -10.09 -3.09
C LYS A 14 -4.04 -9.00 -2.03
N ALA A 15 -5.13 -9.00 -1.27
CA ALA A 15 -5.33 -8.09 -0.14
C ALA A 15 -4.82 -8.70 1.16
N GLY A 16 -4.28 -7.87 2.04
CA GLY A 16 -3.83 -8.30 3.36
C GLY A 16 -3.26 -7.16 4.20
N TRP A 17 -2.86 -7.53 5.40
CA TRP A 17 -2.22 -6.63 6.35
C TRP A 17 -0.70 -6.77 6.23
N PHE A 18 0.00 -5.64 6.21
CA PHE A 18 1.46 -5.57 6.22
C PHE A 18 1.96 -4.59 7.30
N PRO A 19 3.19 -4.75 7.81
CA PRO A 19 3.76 -3.83 8.78
C PRO A 19 3.91 -2.44 8.18
N SER A 20 3.38 -1.43 8.86
CA SER A 20 3.38 -0.04 8.36
C SER A 20 4.80 0.54 8.26
N VAL A 21 5.74 0.00 9.04
CA VAL A 21 7.15 0.42 9.03
C VAL A 21 7.88 0.10 7.73
N TYR A 22 7.36 -0.86 6.94
CA TYR A 22 7.94 -1.23 5.65
C TYR A 22 7.34 -0.48 4.46
N VAL A 23 6.37 0.40 4.70
CA VAL A 23 5.76 1.20 3.64
C VAL A 23 6.00 2.68 3.88
N GLN A 24 6.18 3.41 2.79
CA GLN A 24 6.26 4.87 2.80
C GLN A 24 4.99 5.45 2.18
N ARG A 25 4.41 6.46 2.83
CA ARG A 25 3.33 7.24 2.22
C ARG A 25 3.90 7.99 1.02
N ARG A 26 3.26 7.84 -0.13
CA ARG A 26 3.61 8.56 -1.35
C ARG A 26 2.46 9.49 -1.71
N GLU A 27 2.66 10.81 -1.56
CA GLU A 27 1.63 11.82 -1.86
C GLU A 27 1.28 11.88 -3.35
N LYS A 28 2.25 11.57 -4.21
CA LYS A 28 2.02 11.37 -5.64
C LYS A 28 1.96 9.88 -5.91
N ALA A 29 0.78 9.36 -6.24
CA ALA A 29 0.71 8.11 -6.97
C ALA A 29 1.71 8.23 -8.14
N PRO A 30 2.62 7.26 -8.36
CA PRO A 30 3.30 7.23 -9.64
C PRO A 30 2.18 7.24 -10.67
N ALA A 31 2.32 8.05 -11.73
CA ALA A 31 1.47 7.91 -12.91
C ALA A 31 1.75 6.51 -13.46
N SER A 32 1.14 5.50 -12.82
CA SER A 32 1.10 4.16 -13.30
C SER A 32 0.36 4.34 -14.60
N LYS A 33 1.10 4.24 -15.70
CA LYS A 33 0.51 4.16 -17.01
C LYS A 33 -0.60 3.12 -16.86
N ILE A 34 -1.83 3.58 -16.99
CA ILE A 34 -2.95 2.72 -17.36
C ILE A 34 -2.52 2.27 -18.75
N ALA A 35 -1.82 1.14 -18.80
CA ALA A 35 -1.46 0.49 -20.04
C ALA A 35 -2.66 -0.38 -20.40
N ASP A 36 -3.40 0.14 -21.39
CA ASP A 36 -4.55 -0.41 -22.11
C ASP A 36 -5.84 -0.65 -21.31
#